data_AF-A0A7J6WH58-F1
#
_entry.id   AF-A0A7J6WH58-F1
#
_cell.length_a   1.000
_cell.length_b   1.000
_cell.length_c   1.000
_cell.angle_alpha   90.00
_cell.angle_beta   90.00
_cell.angle_gamma   90.00
#
_symmetry.space_group_name_H-M   'P 1'
#
loop_
_entity.id
_entity.type
_entity.pdbx_description
1 polymer ?
#
loop_
_entity_poly.entity_id
_entity_poly.type
_entity_poly.pdbx_seq_one_letter_code
_entity_poly.pdbx_strand_id
1 'polypeptide(L)'
;MDSKLLPKKESVAELVQRLNEGLVPDDELKELVKIQLEKRLQWGYKQTYEEQVAFHLDFINSLKRMEISGAMELMNSESYELPMSFLSLIFGNTLKQSACYFEHEFMTIDEAEIAAHDLYCERAQIQDGQSILDIGCGQGGLILHIAQKFKNCLVTGITNSVAQKNFIEEQCRKLKLLNIKVILADVTKYEMEATFDRVIIIEALEHMKNIQLFLKKISIW
;
A
#
# COMPACT_ATOMS: atom_id res chain seq x y z
N MET A 1 -35.15 -44.29 -15.18
CA MET A 1 -33.78 -44.09 -14.66
C MET A 1 -33.35 -42.71 -15.11
N ASP A 2 -33.71 -41.68 -14.34
CA ASP A 2 -33.28 -40.32 -14.62
C ASP A 2 -31.85 -40.16 -14.12
N SER A 3 -30.91 -40.17 -15.07
CA SER A 3 -29.53 -39.76 -14.81
C SER A 3 -29.55 -38.27 -14.49
N LYS A 4 -29.54 -37.93 -13.20
CA LYS A 4 -29.19 -36.59 -12.75
C LYS A 4 -27.78 -36.30 -13.24
N LEU A 5 -27.68 -35.63 -14.39
CA LEU A 5 -26.45 -35.01 -14.89
C LEU A 5 -25.92 -34.11 -13.77
N LEU A 6 -24.79 -34.51 -13.17
CA LEU A 6 -24.05 -33.66 -12.25
C LEU A 6 -23.77 -32.34 -12.97
N PRO A 7 -24.03 -31.18 -12.36
CA PRO A 7 -23.79 -29.89 -13.00
C PRO A 7 -22.32 -29.80 -13.43
N LYS A 8 -22.10 -29.41 -14.68
CA LYS A 8 -20.76 -29.24 -15.27
C LYS A 8 -19.98 -28.27 -14.39
N LYS A 9 -18.78 -28.66 -13.92
CA LYS A 9 -17.87 -27.75 -13.22
C LYS A 9 -17.56 -26.57 -14.15
N GLU A 10 -17.90 -25.36 -13.72
CA GLU A 10 -17.49 -24.12 -14.37
C GLU A 10 -15.96 -24.00 -14.38
N SER A 11 -15.41 -23.49 -15.47
CA SER A 11 -13.98 -23.19 -15.62
C SER A 11 -13.64 -21.82 -15.05
N VAL A 12 -12.37 -21.60 -14.69
CA VAL A 12 -11.89 -20.29 -14.21
C VAL A 12 -12.12 -19.19 -15.26
N ALA A 13 -11.96 -19.51 -16.54
CA ALA A 13 -12.16 -18.56 -17.63
C ALA A 13 -13.63 -18.11 -17.73
N GLU A 14 -14.58 -19.04 -17.62
CA GLU A 14 -16.02 -18.74 -17.61
C GLU A 14 -16.38 -17.84 -16.41
N LEU A 15 -15.85 -18.13 -15.22
CA LEU A 15 -16.08 -17.30 -14.03
C LEU A 15 -15.48 -15.89 -14.19
N VAL A 16 -14.25 -15.76 -14.69
CA VAL A 16 -13.60 -14.46 -14.94
C VAL A 16 -14.40 -13.64 -15.96
N GLN A 17 -14.92 -14.28 -17.00
CA GLN A 17 -15.77 -13.62 -17.97
C GLN A 17 -17.04 -13.06 -17.30
N ARG A 18 -17.74 -13.88 -16.50
CA ARG A 18 -18.92 -13.42 -15.74
C ARG A 18 -18.60 -12.27 -14.79
N LEU A 19 -17.44 -12.29 -14.14
CA LEU A 19 -16.99 -11.21 -13.27
C LEU A 19 -16.82 -9.89 -14.04
N ASN A 20 -16.15 -9.95 -15.20
CA ASN A 20 -15.93 -8.77 -16.05
C ASN A 20 -17.25 -8.22 -16.62
N GLU A 21 -18.23 -9.08 -16.85
CA GLU A 21 -19.57 -8.71 -17.34
C GLU A 21 -20.53 -8.26 -16.22
N GLY A 22 -20.10 -8.29 -14.95
CA GLY A 22 -20.93 -7.91 -13.80
C GLY A 22 -22.06 -8.91 -13.50
N LEU A 23 -21.91 -10.17 -13.91
CA LEU A 23 -22.93 -11.23 -13.80
C LEU A 23 -22.78 -12.10 -12.54
N VAL A 24 -21.83 -11.77 -11.66
CA VAL A 24 -21.61 -12.48 -10.39
C VAL A 24 -22.16 -11.62 -9.25
N PRO A 25 -23.21 -12.06 -8.53
CA PRO A 25 -23.73 -11.35 -7.37
C PRO A 25 -22.69 -11.23 -6.25
N ASP A 26 -22.77 -10.16 -5.46
CA ASP A 26 -21.82 -9.89 -4.37
C ASP A 26 -21.66 -11.05 -3.37
N ASP A 27 -22.75 -11.73 -3.01
CA ASP A 27 -22.71 -12.85 -2.07
C ASP A 27 -22.00 -14.07 -2.67
N GLU A 28 -22.18 -14.32 -3.98
CA GLU A 28 -21.43 -15.36 -4.70
C GLU A 28 -19.94 -15.00 -4.77
N LEU A 29 -19.63 -13.74 -5.11
CA LEU A 29 -18.24 -13.25 -5.14
C LEU A 29 -17.56 -13.40 -3.78
N LYS A 30 -18.21 -12.99 -2.68
CA LYS A 30 -17.68 -13.12 -1.32
C LYS A 30 -17.40 -14.57 -0.95
N GLU A 31 -18.32 -15.49 -1.26
CA GLU A 31 -18.14 -16.90 -0.97
C GLU A 31 -16.99 -17.51 -1.79
N LEU A 32 -16.89 -17.16 -3.07
CA LEU A 32 -15.80 -17.61 -3.93
C LEU A 32 -14.43 -17.10 -3.44
N VAL A 33 -14.35 -15.85 -3.02
CA VAL A 33 -13.14 -15.27 -2.40
C VAL A 33 -12.81 -16.01 -1.10
N LYS A 34 -13.79 -16.25 -0.23
CA LYS A 34 -13.62 -16.97 1.03
C LYS A 34 -13.05 -18.37 0.81
N ILE A 35 -13.54 -19.12 -0.18
CA ILE A 35 -13.01 -20.44 -0.53
C ILE A 35 -11.51 -20.36 -0.90
N GLN A 36 -11.07 -19.33 -1.63
CA GLN A 36 -9.66 -19.17 -1.97
C GLN A 36 -8.81 -18.77 -0.75
N LEU A 37 -9.34 -17.94 0.13
CA LEU A 37 -8.69 -17.59 1.40
C LEU A 37 -8.52 -18.82 2.28
N GLU A 38 -9.55 -19.66 2.42
CA GLU A 38 -9.48 -20.93 3.17
C GLU A 38 -8.41 -21.87 2.60
N LYS A 39 -8.34 -22.03 1.27
CA LYS A 39 -7.28 -22.81 0.62
C LYS A 39 -5.90 -22.22 0.88
N ARG A 40 -5.76 -20.89 0.90
CA ARG A 40 -4.50 -20.21 1.22
C ARG A 40 -4.08 -20.49 2.66
N LEU A 41 -5.03 -20.47 3.61
CA LEU A 41 -4.77 -20.83 5.01
C LEU A 41 -4.35 -22.29 5.15
N GLN A 42 -5.05 -23.22 4.48
CA GLN A 42 -4.70 -24.64 4.45
C GLN A 42 -3.30 -24.88 3.86
N TRP A 43 -2.92 -24.13 2.82
CA TRP A 43 -1.58 -24.18 2.25
C TRP A 43 -0.52 -23.60 3.20
N GLY A 44 -0.85 -22.51 3.91
CA GLY A 44 0.08 -21.76 4.75
C GLY A 44 0.40 -22.42 6.08
N TYR A 45 -0.60 -23.02 6.74
CA TYR A 45 -0.41 -23.73 8.01
C TYR A 45 0.21 -25.10 7.82
N LYS A 46 1.23 -25.41 8.64
CA LYS A 46 1.92 -26.71 8.67
C LYS A 46 1.50 -27.53 9.88
N GLN A 47 1.71 -28.85 9.83
CA GLN A 47 1.23 -29.77 10.85
C GLN A 47 1.98 -29.60 12.17
N THR A 48 3.25 -29.20 12.09
CA THR A 48 4.09 -28.93 13.26
C THR A 48 4.68 -27.52 13.23
N TYR A 49 5.06 -27.01 14.40
CA TYR A 49 5.74 -25.73 14.52
C TYR A 49 7.11 -25.74 13.81
N GLU A 50 7.84 -26.86 13.84
CA GLU A 50 9.11 -27.03 13.15
C GLU A 50 8.95 -26.87 11.63
N GLU A 51 7.96 -27.53 11.04
CA GLU A 51 7.63 -27.36 9.62
C GLU A 51 7.20 -25.92 9.30
N GLN A 52 6.44 -25.27 10.18
CA GLN A 52 6.02 -23.88 10.00
C GLN A 52 7.22 -22.93 9.95
N VAL A 53 8.19 -23.11 10.86
CA VAL A 53 9.43 -22.32 10.88
C VAL A 53 10.26 -22.61 9.62
N ALA A 54 10.44 -23.87 9.24
CA ALA A 54 11.17 -24.24 8.03
C ALA A 54 10.55 -23.63 6.77
N PHE A 55 9.22 -23.66 6.67
CA PHE A 55 8.46 -23.06 5.57
C PHE A 55 8.64 -21.54 5.50
N HIS A 56 8.59 -20.84 6.64
CA HIS A 56 8.85 -19.39 6.67
C HIS A 56 10.30 -19.06 6.33
N LEU A 57 11.27 -19.82 6.84
CA LEU A 57 12.69 -19.60 6.57
C LEU A 57 13.02 -19.84 5.10
N ASP A 58 12.43 -20.84 4.45
CA ASP A 58 12.60 -21.06 3.01
C ASP A 58 12.12 -19.84 2.21
N PHE A 59 10.93 -19.32 2.51
CA PHE A 59 10.41 -18.12 1.86
C PHE A 59 11.31 -16.90 2.11
N ILE A 60 11.70 -16.63 3.37
CA ILE A 60 12.59 -15.52 3.72
C ILE A 60 13.94 -15.63 3.00
N ASN A 61 14.54 -16.82 2.97
CA ASN A 61 15.81 -17.04 2.31
C ASN A 61 15.69 -16.92 0.78
N SER A 62 14.54 -17.25 0.20
CA SER A 62 14.27 -17.03 -1.22
C SER A 62 14.29 -15.54 -1.58
N LEU A 63 13.69 -14.68 -0.74
CA LEU A 63 13.65 -13.23 -0.95
C LEU A 63 15.04 -12.58 -0.91
N LYS A 64 15.93 -13.07 -0.02
CA LYS A 64 17.31 -12.55 0.11
C LYS A 64 18.18 -12.78 -1.14
N ARG A 65 17.78 -13.70 -2.02
CA ARG A 65 18.48 -14.01 -3.28
C ARG A 65 17.94 -13.23 -4.48
N MET A 66 16.85 -12.48 -4.31
CA MET A 66 16.26 -11.65 -5.37
C MET A 66 16.90 -10.25 -5.39
N GLU A 67 16.60 -9.46 -6.41
CA GLU A 67 16.88 -8.01 -6.41
C GLU A 67 15.90 -7.25 -5.52
N ILE A 68 16.16 -5.97 -5.22
CA ILE A 68 15.23 -5.13 -4.44
C ILE A 68 13.89 -5.01 -5.19
N SER A 69 13.95 -4.60 -6.46
CA SER A 69 12.79 -4.42 -7.32
C SER A 69 12.22 -5.77 -7.78
N GLY A 70 10.89 -5.92 -7.64
CA GLY A 70 10.15 -6.90 -8.42
C GLY A 70 9.83 -6.39 -9.83
N ALA A 71 8.69 -6.82 -10.38
CA ALA A 71 8.11 -6.30 -11.63
C ALA A 71 7.47 -4.90 -11.42
N MET A 72 8.25 -3.93 -10.96
CA MET A 72 7.75 -2.60 -10.57
C MET A 72 7.26 -1.77 -11.77
N GLU A 73 7.81 -1.97 -12.96
CA GLU A 73 7.37 -1.29 -14.19
C GLU A 73 5.96 -1.69 -14.64
N LEU A 74 5.55 -2.96 -14.42
CA LEU A 74 4.21 -3.45 -14.76
C LEU A 74 3.13 -2.91 -13.81
N MET A 75 3.48 -2.61 -12.55
CA MET A 75 2.52 -2.11 -11.55
C MET A 75 2.19 -0.62 -11.72
N ASN A 76 3.14 0.19 -12.22
CA ASN A 76 2.93 1.62 -12.40
C ASN A 76 1.83 1.92 -13.43
N SER A 77 1.80 1.18 -14.55
CA SER A 77 0.81 1.37 -15.61
C SER A 77 -0.59 0.87 -15.26
N GLU A 78 -0.71 -0.10 -14.35
CA GLU A 78 -1.99 -0.78 -14.09
C GLU A 78 -2.79 -0.20 -12.90
N SER A 79 -2.19 0.58 -11.99
CA SER A 79 -2.89 0.99 -10.76
C SER A 79 -2.60 2.42 -10.25
N TYR A 80 -1.46 3.02 -10.58
CA TYR A 80 -1.04 4.31 -10.00
C TYR A 80 -1.27 5.54 -10.90
N GLU A 81 -1.80 5.35 -12.11
CA GLU A 81 -2.14 6.42 -13.09
C GLU A 81 -3.65 6.58 -13.32
N LEU A 82 -4.47 6.18 -12.35
CA LEU A 82 -5.91 6.44 -12.43
C LEU A 82 -6.21 7.95 -12.33
N PRO A 83 -7.22 8.47 -13.07
CA PRO A 83 -7.60 9.87 -13.00
C PRO A 83 -7.96 10.29 -11.57
N MET A 84 -7.48 11.47 -11.15
CA MET A 84 -7.76 11.99 -9.80
C MET A 84 -9.26 12.12 -9.51
N SER A 85 -10.07 12.48 -10.52
CA SER A 85 -11.53 12.56 -10.38
C SER A 85 -12.18 11.23 -10.01
N PHE A 86 -11.60 10.11 -10.44
CA PHE A 86 -12.06 8.77 -10.06
C PHE A 86 -11.63 8.43 -8.63
N LEU A 87 -10.37 8.70 -8.29
CA LEU A 87 -9.86 8.45 -6.93
C LEU A 87 -10.67 9.23 -5.88
N SER A 88 -11.03 10.49 -6.14
CA SER A 88 -11.86 11.30 -5.24
C SER A 88 -13.30 10.80 -5.07
N LEU A 89 -13.77 9.85 -5.89
CA LEU A 89 -15.09 9.23 -5.71
C LEU A 89 -15.01 7.96 -4.84
N ILE A 90 -13.84 7.33 -4.74
CA ILE A 90 -13.66 6.03 -4.10
C ILE A 90 -13.01 6.16 -2.72
N PHE A 91 -12.02 7.05 -2.59
CA PHE A 91 -11.27 7.25 -1.36
C PHE A 91 -11.79 8.47 -0.59
N GLY A 92 -11.38 8.61 0.68
CA GLY A 92 -11.70 9.77 1.49
C GLY A 92 -10.95 11.03 1.04
N ASN A 93 -11.11 12.11 1.79
CA ASN A 93 -10.61 13.44 1.44
C ASN A 93 -9.09 13.52 1.26
N THR A 94 -8.33 12.66 1.94
CA THR A 94 -6.87 12.62 1.81
C THR A 94 -6.38 11.66 0.73
N LEU A 95 -7.32 10.94 0.08
CA LEU A 95 -7.07 9.94 -0.95
C LEU A 95 -6.14 8.84 -0.45
N LYS A 96 -6.36 8.35 0.79
CA LYS A 96 -5.48 7.38 1.42
C LYS A 96 -5.69 6.00 0.77
N GLN A 97 -4.67 5.50 0.09
CA GLN A 97 -4.68 4.19 -0.58
C GLN A 97 -4.09 3.07 0.30
N SER A 98 -4.30 3.16 1.61
CA SER A 98 -3.81 2.19 2.60
C SER A 98 -4.79 2.07 3.77
N ALA A 99 -4.65 1.06 4.62
CA ALA A 99 -5.59 0.75 5.68
C ALA A 99 -5.90 1.96 6.59
N CYS A 100 -7.18 2.29 6.74
CA CYS A 100 -7.64 3.32 7.67
C CYS A 100 -7.83 2.75 9.09
N TYR A 101 -8.12 3.61 10.06
CA TYR A 101 -8.33 3.21 11.45
C TYR A 101 -9.73 3.59 11.94
N PHE A 102 -10.57 2.58 12.19
CA PHE A 102 -11.95 2.76 12.67
C PHE A 102 -12.04 2.42 14.16
N GLU A 103 -12.12 3.45 15.02
CA GLU A 103 -12.26 3.29 16.47
C GLU A 103 -13.66 2.86 16.91
N HIS A 104 -14.66 3.19 16.11
CA HIS A 104 -16.04 2.79 16.34
C HIS A 104 -16.80 2.60 15.01
N GLU A 105 -17.90 1.86 15.07
CA GLU A 105 -18.68 1.42 13.89
C GLU A 105 -19.24 2.58 13.04
N PHE A 106 -19.45 3.75 13.64
CA PHE A 106 -20.04 4.90 12.97
C PHE A 106 -19.03 5.91 12.39
N MET A 107 -17.72 5.62 12.43
CA MET A 107 -16.73 6.51 11.82
C MET A 107 -16.91 6.55 10.31
N THR A 108 -16.83 7.74 9.74
CA THR A 108 -16.71 7.94 8.30
C THR A 108 -15.32 7.54 7.81
N ILE A 109 -15.18 7.30 6.50
CA ILE A 109 -13.86 7.04 5.90
C ILE A 109 -12.90 8.22 6.11
N ASP A 110 -13.39 9.46 6.03
CA ASP A 110 -12.58 10.66 6.22
C ASP A 110 -12.01 10.75 7.64
N GLU A 111 -12.83 10.45 8.65
CA GLU A 111 -12.38 10.39 10.04
C GLU A 111 -11.36 9.25 10.24
N ALA A 112 -11.60 8.09 9.62
CA ALA A 112 -10.71 6.93 9.72
C ALA A 112 -9.36 7.12 9.02
N GLU A 113 -9.31 7.90 7.93
CA GLU A 113 -8.06 8.32 7.27
C GLU A 113 -7.21 9.19 8.20
N ILE A 114 -7.84 10.20 8.83
CA ILE A 114 -7.17 11.10 9.78
C ILE A 114 -6.70 10.34 11.02
N ALA A 115 -7.55 9.48 11.59
CA ALA A 115 -7.19 8.65 12.74
C ALA A 115 -5.97 7.76 12.44
N ALA A 116 -5.89 7.18 11.23
CA ALA A 116 -4.72 6.42 10.82
C ALA A 116 -3.45 7.29 10.72
N HIS A 117 -3.54 8.49 10.13
CA HIS A 117 -2.39 9.41 10.08
C HIS A 117 -1.93 9.86 11.47
N ASP A 118 -2.87 10.14 12.38
CA ASP A 118 -2.57 10.49 13.76
C ASP A 118 -1.86 9.34 14.48
N LEU A 119 -2.34 8.10 14.29
CA LEU A 119 -1.72 6.90 14.86
C LEU A 119 -0.31 6.65 14.32
N TYR A 120 -0.06 6.94 13.03
CA TYR A 120 1.29 6.89 12.46
C TYR A 120 2.20 7.93 13.11
N CYS A 121 1.72 9.16 13.27
CA CYS A 121 2.48 10.22 13.93
C CYS A 121 2.82 9.87 15.39
N GLU A 122 1.86 9.29 16.13
CA GLU A 122 2.04 8.84 17.51
C GLU A 122 3.09 7.73 17.60
N ARG A 123 2.91 6.64 16.84
CA ARG A 123 3.79 5.46 16.92
C ARG A 123 5.18 5.72 16.36
N ALA A 124 5.30 6.55 15.33
CA ALA A 124 6.60 7.00 14.82
C ALA A 124 7.22 8.10 15.69
N GLN A 125 6.53 8.54 16.75
CA GLN A 125 7.00 9.59 17.67
C GLN A 125 7.44 10.84 16.90
N ILE A 126 6.58 11.29 15.98
CA ILE A 126 6.80 12.50 15.21
C ILE A 126 6.70 13.71 16.14
N GLN A 127 7.68 14.58 16.06
CA GLN A 127 7.77 15.81 16.83
C GLN A 127 8.05 16.98 15.91
N ASP A 128 7.55 18.15 16.28
CA ASP A 128 7.76 19.36 15.49
C ASP A 128 9.26 19.70 15.37
N GLY A 129 9.67 20.16 14.19
CA GLY A 129 11.08 20.46 13.87
C GLY A 129 11.88 19.29 13.28
N GLN A 130 11.30 18.10 13.16
CA GLN A 130 11.97 16.94 12.57
C GLN A 130 11.99 16.98 11.04
N SER A 131 13.03 16.39 10.46
CA SER A 131 13.09 15.99 9.05
C SER A 131 12.48 14.60 8.88
N ILE A 132 11.52 14.47 7.97
CA ILE A 132 10.70 13.26 7.82
C ILE A 132 10.71 12.84 6.36
N LEU A 133 10.95 11.56 6.10
CA LEU A 133 10.84 10.94 4.79
C LEU A 133 9.66 9.96 4.76
N ASP A 134 8.78 10.09 3.77
CA ASP A 134 7.70 9.14 3.47
C ASP A 134 7.99 8.44 2.12
N ILE A 135 8.23 7.13 2.17
CA ILE A 135 8.60 6.32 1.00
C ILE A 135 7.34 5.65 0.43
N GLY A 136 7.05 5.93 -0.85
CA GLY A 136 5.81 5.48 -1.47
C GLY A 136 4.63 6.33 -1.02
N CYS A 137 4.80 7.66 -1.02
CA CYS A 137 3.89 8.60 -0.36
C CYS A 137 2.48 8.71 -0.98
N GLY A 138 2.17 7.95 -2.05
CA GLY A 138 0.87 7.96 -2.71
C GLY A 138 0.44 9.35 -3.17
N GLN A 139 -0.82 9.72 -2.93
CA GLN A 139 -1.37 11.06 -3.17
C GLN A 139 -0.98 12.06 -2.06
N GLY A 140 -0.15 11.64 -1.09
CA GLY A 140 0.45 12.49 -0.08
C GLY A 140 -0.40 12.79 1.14
N GLY A 141 -1.46 12.00 1.40
CA GLY A 141 -2.33 12.19 2.57
C GLY A 141 -1.53 12.34 3.88
N LEU A 142 -0.56 11.46 4.12
CA LEU A 142 0.28 11.50 5.33
C LEU A 142 1.22 12.71 5.36
N ILE A 143 1.98 12.98 4.28
CA ILE A 143 2.91 14.11 4.28
C ILE A 143 2.20 15.47 4.39
N LEU A 144 1.02 15.62 3.78
CA LEU A 144 0.18 16.81 3.92
C LEU A 144 -0.36 16.94 5.34
N HIS A 145 -0.76 15.84 5.97
CA HIS A 145 -1.20 15.82 7.36
C HIS A 145 -0.07 16.25 8.31
N ILE A 146 1.11 15.63 8.20
CA ILE A 146 2.28 15.94 9.03
C ILE A 146 2.68 17.41 8.88
N ALA A 147 2.82 17.90 7.64
CA ALA A 147 3.25 19.27 7.38
C ALA A 147 2.25 20.32 7.90
N GLN A 148 0.95 19.99 7.89
CA GLN A 148 -0.08 20.86 8.46
C GLN A 148 -0.03 20.87 9.99
N LYS A 149 0.18 19.71 10.62
CA LYS A 149 0.16 19.55 12.08
C LYS A 149 1.45 20.04 12.75
N PHE A 150 2.59 19.83 12.10
CA PHE A 150 3.92 20.16 12.60
C PHE A 150 4.60 21.16 11.66
N LYS A 151 4.43 22.46 11.95
CA LYS A 151 4.80 23.56 11.04
C LYS A 151 6.31 23.70 10.83
N ASN A 152 7.11 23.25 11.79
CA ASN A 152 8.56 23.31 11.72
C ASN A 152 9.19 22.01 11.17
N CYS A 153 8.39 20.95 10.97
CA CYS A 153 8.89 19.75 10.29
C CYS A 153 9.20 20.02 8.83
N LEU A 154 10.25 19.37 8.32
CA LEU A 154 10.57 19.32 6.89
C LEU A 154 10.19 17.93 6.37
N VAL A 155 9.14 17.84 5.56
CA VAL A 155 8.59 16.57 5.10
C VAL A 155 8.98 16.32 3.66
N THR A 156 9.55 15.16 3.36
CA THR A 156 9.90 14.73 2.02
C THR A 156 9.08 13.49 1.65
N GLY A 157 8.37 13.53 0.53
CA GLY A 157 7.73 12.35 -0.04
C GLY A 157 8.53 11.81 -1.24
N ILE A 158 8.69 10.49 -1.36
CA ILE A 158 9.20 9.84 -2.57
C ILE A 158 8.06 9.06 -3.23
N THR A 159 7.84 9.32 -4.51
CA THR A 159 6.94 8.55 -5.37
C THR A 159 7.60 8.32 -6.73
N ASN A 160 7.25 7.24 -7.42
CA ASN A 160 7.65 6.99 -8.80
C ASN A 160 6.57 7.44 -9.81
N SER A 161 5.45 8.02 -9.35
CA SER A 161 4.33 8.48 -10.19
C SER A 161 4.35 10.00 -10.38
N VAL A 162 4.38 10.43 -11.64
CA VAL A 162 4.30 11.85 -12.02
C VAL A 162 2.95 12.45 -11.59
N ALA A 163 1.87 11.70 -11.73
CA ALA A 163 0.52 12.16 -11.36
C ALA A 163 0.41 12.43 -9.85
N GLN A 164 0.94 11.53 -9.02
CA GLN A 164 0.99 11.69 -7.57
C GLN A 164 1.79 12.93 -7.16
N LYS A 165 3.01 13.09 -7.71
CA LYS A 165 3.84 14.27 -7.45
C LYS A 165 3.11 15.57 -7.79
N ASN A 166 2.56 15.66 -9.00
CA ASN A 166 1.86 16.87 -9.45
C ASN A 166 0.65 17.19 -8.57
N PHE A 167 -0.09 16.16 -8.14
CA PHE A 167 -1.21 16.34 -7.23
C PHE A 167 -0.75 16.92 -5.88
N ILE A 168 0.29 16.34 -5.28
CA ILE A 168 0.83 16.80 -4.00
C ILE A 168 1.30 18.25 -4.10
N GLU A 169 2.08 18.60 -5.13
CA GLU A 169 2.58 19.96 -5.32
C GLU A 169 1.45 20.98 -5.47
N GLU A 170 0.36 20.62 -6.17
CA GLU A 170 -0.83 21.47 -6.26
C GLU A 170 -1.56 21.60 -4.92
N GLN A 171 -1.64 20.54 -4.11
CA GLN A 171 -2.21 20.62 -2.76
C GLN A 171 -1.34 21.50 -1.84
N CYS A 172 0.00 21.39 -1.92
CA CYS A 172 0.92 22.26 -1.19
C CYS A 172 0.66 23.73 -1.53
N ARG A 173 0.46 24.06 -2.81
CA ARG A 173 0.13 25.42 -3.25
C ARG A 173 -1.22 25.89 -2.70
N LYS A 174 -2.26 25.06 -2.77
CA LYS A 174 -3.61 25.38 -2.26
C LYS A 174 -3.62 25.60 -0.74
N LEU A 175 -2.92 24.74 0.00
CA LEU A 175 -2.84 24.77 1.46
C LEU A 175 -1.75 25.71 1.98
N LYS A 176 -0.98 26.35 1.09
CA LYS A 176 0.14 27.25 1.40
C LYS A 176 1.20 26.59 2.29
N LEU A 177 1.49 25.32 2.02
CA LEU A 177 2.53 24.55 2.71
C LEU A 177 3.86 24.74 1.99
N LEU A 178 4.87 25.19 2.75
CA LEU A 178 6.23 25.45 2.25
C LEU A 178 7.25 24.41 2.74
N ASN A 179 6.80 23.51 3.62
CA ASN A 179 7.63 22.56 4.34
C ASN A 179 7.50 21.13 3.80
N ILE A 180 7.10 20.99 2.53
CA ILE A 180 7.02 19.72 1.82
C ILE A 180 7.95 19.75 0.59
N LYS A 181 8.70 18.67 0.37
CA LYS A 181 9.42 18.38 -0.87
C LYS A 181 8.95 17.05 -1.44
N VAL A 182 8.76 16.96 -2.76
CA VAL A 182 8.41 15.69 -3.42
C VAL A 182 9.49 15.29 -4.41
N ILE A 183 10.03 14.09 -4.21
CA ILE A 183 11.03 13.47 -5.08
C ILE A 183 10.31 12.48 -5.99
N LEU A 184 10.46 12.68 -7.30
CA LEU A 184 10.02 11.71 -8.31
C LEU A 184 11.17 10.74 -8.59
N ALA A 185 11.10 9.53 -8.04
CA ALA A 185 12.14 8.53 -8.25
C ALA A 185 11.63 7.11 -7.99
N ASP A 186 12.24 6.15 -8.68
CA ASP A 186 12.20 4.74 -8.30
C ASP A 186 13.11 4.54 -7.08
N VAL A 187 12.51 4.36 -5.90
CA VAL A 187 13.25 4.21 -4.63
C VAL A 187 14.21 3.02 -4.63
N THR A 188 13.97 2.01 -5.47
CA THR A 188 14.87 0.85 -5.56
C THR A 188 16.21 1.22 -6.17
N LYS A 189 16.26 2.23 -7.04
CA LYS A 189 17.45 2.71 -7.76
C LYS A 189 17.95 4.08 -7.29
N TYR A 190 17.10 4.86 -6.61
CA TYR A 190 17.42 6.22 -6.19
C TYR A 190 18.44 6.22 -5.05
N GLU A 191 19.50 7.02 -5.16
CA GLU A 191 20.50 7.19 -4.10
C GLU A 191 20.51 8.64 -3.63
N MET A 192 20.72 8.86 -2.34
CA MET A 192 20.87 10.19 -1.77
C MET A 192 21.81 10.18 -0.56
N GLU A 193 22.40 11.33 -0.28
CA GLU A 193 23.24 11.57 0.91
C GLU A 193 22.47 12.25 2.05
N ALA A 194 21.24 12.70 1.79
CA ALA A 194 20.40 13.31 2.80
C ALA A 194 20.01 12.30 3.88
N THR A 195 19.93 12.76 5.12
CA THR A 195 19.47 11.96 6.25
C THR A 195 18.21 12.56 6.88
N PHE A 196 17.38 11.72 7.51
CA PHE A 196 16.11 12.10 8.12
C PHE A 196 16.02 11.65 9.58
N ASP A 197 15.38 12.45 10.42
CA ASP A 197 15.08 12.06 11.81
C ASP A 197 14.10 10.89 11.87
N ARG A 198 13.21 10.79 10.86
CA ARG A 198 12.20 9.75 10.74
C ARG A 198 12.03 9.32 9.28
N VAL A 199 11.99 8.00 9.07
CA VAL A 199 11.58 7.40 7.79
C VAL A 199 10.32 6.58 8.01
N ILE A 200 9.30 6.82 7.21
CA ILE A 200 8.00 6.16 7.24
C ILE A 200 7.80 5.42 5.92
N ILE A 201 7.29 4.19 6.01
CA ILE A 201 6.98 3.33 4.86
C ILE A 201 5.59 2.74 5.13
N ILE A 202 4.56 3.31 4.50
CA ILE A 202 3.17 2.84 4.66
C ILE A 202 2.80 1.98 3.44
N GLU A 203 2.66 0.67 3.65
CA GLU A 203 2.18 -0.30 2.65
C GLU A 203 2.91 -0.26 1.28
N ALA A 204 4.18 0.18 1.29
CA ALA A 204 5.05 0.18 0.12
C ALA A 204 6.04 -1.00 0.10
N LEU A 205 6.21 -1.70 1.23
CA LEU A 205 7.22 -2.76 1.39
C LEU A 205 6.82 -4.05 0.67
N GLU A 206 5.52 -4.27 0.50
CA GLU A 206 4.87 -5.38 -0.20
C GLU A 206 5.28 -5.46 -1.68
N HIS A 207 5.71 -4.33 -2.23
CA HIS A 207 6.23 -4.21 -3.60
C HIS A 207 7.73 -4.54 -3.71
N MET A 208 8.44 -4.72 -2.59
CA MET A 208 9.86 -5.06 -2.55
C MET A 208 10.06 -6.57 -2.45
N LYS A 209 11.02 -7.11 -3.20
CA LYS A 209 11.40 -8.54 -3.11
C LYS A 209 12.50 -8.71 -2.07
N ASN A 210 13.68 -8.13 -2.32
CA ASN A 210 14.77 -8.19 -1.36
C ASN A 210 14.66 -7.10 -0.29
N ILE A 211 13.84 -7.37 0.72
CA ILE A 211 13.61 -6.50 1.86
C ILE A 211 14.91 -6.21 2.63
N GLN A 212 15.86 -7.17 2.69
CA GLN A 212 17.13 -6.97 3.40
C GLN A 212 17.98 -5.87 2.75
N LEU A 213 18.14 -5.91 1.42
CA LEU A 213 18.88 -4.88 0.70
C LEU A 213 18.16 -3.54 0.73
N PHE A 214 16.82 -3.55 0.63
CA PHE A 214 16.02 -2.35 0.75
C PHE A 214 16.20 -1.68 2.12
N LEU A 215 16.02 -2.41 3.23
CA LEU A 215 16.22 -1.85 4.57
C LEU A 215 17.66 -1.40 4.83
N LYS A 216 18.67 -2.09 4.27
CA LYS A 216 20.08 -1.65 4.34
C LYS A 216 20.28 -0.30 3.65
N LYS A 217 19.64 -0.10 2.49
CA LYS A 217 19.65 1.16 1.77
C LYS A 217 18.91 2.26 2.55
N ILE A 218 17.75 1.95 3.13
CA ILE A 218 17.01 2.93 3.92
C ILE A 218 17.78 3.33 5.19
N SER A 219 18.54 2.42 5.81
CA SER A 219 19.26 2.71 7.06
C SER A 219 20.41 3.73 6.96
N ILE A 220 20.79 4.12 5.74
CA ILE A 220 21.80 5.17 5.51
C ILE A 220 21.17 6.51 5.11
N TRP A 221 19.84 6.57 5.05
CA TRP A 221 19.04 7.79 4.90
C TRP A 221 18.47 8.22 6.25
#